data_AF-A0A846D3G1-F1
#
_entry.id   AF-A0A846D3G1-F1
#
_cell.length_a   1.000
_cell.length_b   1.000
_cell.length_c   1.000
_cell.angle_alpha   90.00
_cell.angle_beta   90.00
_cell.angle_gamma   90.00
#
_symmetry.space_group_name_H-M   'P 1'
#
loop_
_entity.id
_entity.type
_entity.pdbx_description
1 polymer ?
#
loop_
_entity_poly.entity_id
_entity_poly.type
_entity_poly.pdbx_seq_one_letter_code
_entity_poly.pdbx_strand_id
1 'polypeptide(L)'
;MAIYQDREAFIPYRRTDLIELCLEDGKLDPTNSQKFRDFCEILSAYYHFNFHETLENLKDNFAPFNPDADTKSIKELTPDQKSERETKLISTLTTLLKSANYFSLPKNILEQAVSEHSLIELKTEIDFE
;
A
#
# COMPACT_ATOMS: atom_id res chain seq x y z
N MET A 1 -13.53 -14.10 12.21
CA MET A 1 -12.15 -13.69 11.86
C MET A 1 -11.71 -12.72 12.95
N ALA A 2 -10.70 -13.08 13.76
CA ALA A 2 -10.26 -12.20 14.84
C ALA A 2 -9.43 -11.05 14.24
N ILE A 3 -9.91 -9.82 14.43
CA ILE A 3 -9.21 -8.60 14.03
C ILE A 3 -8.32 -8.23 15.22
N TYR A 4 -7.02 -8.49 15.11
CA TYR A 4 -6.04 -8.05 16.10
C TYR A 4 -5.51 -6.69 15.66
N GLN A 5 -5.79 -5.62 16.41
CA GLN A 5 -5.34 -4.25 16.09
C GLN A 5 -3.82 -4.06 16.18
N ASP A 6 -3.11 -4.99 16.83
CA ASP A 6 -1.71 -4.82 17.25
C ASP A 6 -0.78 -5.91 16.69
N ARG A 7 -1.23 -6.60 15.62
CA ARG A 7 -0.41 -7.60 14.93
C ARG A 7 -0.30 -7.23 13.47
N GLU A 8 0.91 -7.01 13.00
CA GLU A 8 1.21 -6.94 11.58
C GLU A 8 0.63 -8.17 10.88
N ALA A 9 0.04 -8.00 9.69
CA ALA A 9 -0.41 -9.10 8.85
C ALA A 9 0.80 -9.79 8.16
N PHE A 10 1.84 -10.10 8.94
CA PHE A 10 3.03 -10.78 8.47
C PHE A 10 2.86 -12.29 8.57
N ILE A 11 3.05 -12.97 7.45
CA ILE A 11 3.07 -14.43 7.38
C ILE A 11 4.51 -14.84 7.06
N PRO A 12 5.23 -15.53 7.96
CA PRO A 12 6.66 -15.82 7.82
C PRO A 12 6.95 -17.00 6.87
N TYR A 13 6.26 -17.05 5.74
CA TYR A 13 6.40 -18.11 4.74
C TYR A 13 6.36 -17.51 3.35
N ARG A 14 7.15 -18.06 2.43
CA ARG A 14 7.02 -17.67 1.02
C ARG A 14 5.68 -18.18 0.49
N ARG A 15 5.15 -17.51 -0.53
CA ARG A 15 3.88 -17.90 -1.17
C ARG A 15 3.86 -19.38 -1.59
N THR A 16 4.95 -19.88 -2.18
CA THR A 16 5.05 -21.29 -2.58
C THR A 16 4.95 -22.23 -1.38
N ASP A 17 5.64 -21.91 -0.29
CA ASP A 17 5.63 -22.72 0.93
C ASP A 17 4.24 -22.71 1.58
N LEU A 18 3.52 -21.59 1.55
CA LEU A 18 2.14 -21.52 2.03
C LEU A 18 1.18 -22.43 1.26
N ILE A 19 1.38 -22.59 -0.05
CA ILE A 19 0.56 -23.49 -0.87
C ILE A 19 0.81 -24.94 -0.44
N GLU A 20 2.08 -25.32 -0.25
CA GLU A 20 2.44 -26.65 0.24
C GLU A 20 1.85 -26.92 1.63
N LEU A 21 2.02 -25.98 2.57
CA LEU A 21 1.47 -26.11 3.93
C LEU A 21 -0.05 -26.30 3.92
N CYS A 22 -0.77 -25.61 3.03
CA CYS A 22 -2.21 -25.80 2.86
C CYS A 22 -2.57 -27.20 2.35
N LEU A 23 -1.74 -27.77 1.47
CA LEU A 23 -1.94 -29.13 0.94
C LEU A 23 -1.60 -30.20 1.98
N GLU A 24 -0.55 -29.97 2.77
CA GLU A 24 -0.07 -30.88 3.81
C GLU A 24 -0.99 -30.95 5.05
N ASP A 25 -1.78 -29.90 5.31
CA ASP A 25 -2.76 -29.85 6.41
C ASP A 25 -3.88 -30.92 6.27
N GLY A 26 -3.95 -31.63 5.13
CA GLY A 26 -4.78 -32.83 4.95
C GLY A 26 -6.28 -32.56 4.88
N LYS A 27 -6.69 -31.29 4.89
CA LYS A 27 -8.10 -30.87 4.78
C LYS A 27 -8.64 -30.90 3.35
N LEU A 28 -7.76 -30.95 2.35
CA LEU A 28 -8.12 -31.06 0.95
C LEU A 28 -8.01 -32.52 0.49
N ASP A 29 -8.99 -32.97 -0.31
CA ASP A 29 -8.91 -34.26 -0.99
C ASP A 29 -7.65 -34.29 -1.89
N PRO A 30 -6.77 -35.31 -1.76
CA PRO A 30 -5.56 -35.44 -2.57
C PRO A 30 -5.79 -35.32 -4.08
N THR A 31 -6.96 -35.75 -4.57
CA THR A 31 -7.34 -35.66 -5.99
C THR A 31 -7.54 -34.21 -6.48
N ASN A 32 -7.78 -33.27 -5.56
CA ASN A 32 -7.96 -31.85 -5.87
C ASN A 32 -6.68 -31.02 -5.69
N SER A 33 -5.56 -31.63 -5.30
CA SER A 33 -4.29 -30.92 -5.06
C SER A 33 -3.84 -30.08 -6.26
N GLN A 34 -3.94 -30.62 -7.47
CA GLN A 34 -3.56 -29.88 -8.68
C GLN A 34 -4.50 -28.69 -8.92
N LYS A 35 -5.81 -28.87 -8.77
CA LYS A 35 -6.79 -27.78 -8.94
C LYS A 35 -6.55 -26.65 -7.95
N PHE A 36 -6.13 -26.96 -6.72
CA PHE A 36 -5.77 -25.95 -5.73
C PHE A 36 -4.53 -25.15 -6.15
N ARG A 37 -3.50 -25.81 -6.69
CA ARG A 37 -2.31 -25.14 -7.24
C ARG A 37 -2.68 -24.21 -8.40
N ASP A 38 -3.49 -24.71 -9.33
CA ASP A 38 -3.96 -23.93 -10.49
C ASP A 38 -4.78 -22.71 -10.01
N PHE A 39 -5.63 -22.90 -9.00
CA PHE A 39 -6.36 -21.79 -8.37
C PHE A 39 -5.40 -20.76 -7.76
N CYS A 40 -4.37 -21.17 -7.03
CA CYS A 40 -3.40 -20.24 -6.45
C CYS A 40 -2.60 -19.46 -7.51
N GLU A 41 -2.34 -20.07 -8.67
CA GLU A 41 -1.71 -19.40 -9.80
C GLU A 41 -2.64 -18.34 -10.43
N ILE A 42 -3.90 -18.70 -10.69
CA ILE A 42 -4.92 -17.76 -11.18
C ILE A 42 -5.11 -16.60 -10.20
N LEU A 43 -5.18 -16.90 -8.90
CA LEU A 43 -5.32 -15.89 -7.85
C LEU A 43 -4.14 -14.92 -7.85
N SER A 44 -2.92 -15.43 -8.04
CA SER A 44 -1.71 -14.59 -8.13
C SER A 44 -1.77 -13.67 -9.36
N ALA A 45 -2.23 -14.17 -10.50
CA ALA A 45 -2.38 -13.37 -11.71
C ALA A 45 -3.46 -12.29 -11.55
N TYR A 46 -4.58 -12.62 -10.90
CA TYR A 46 -5.65 -11.68 -10.58
C TYR A 46 -5.15 -10.51 -9.72
N TYR A 47 -4.42 -10.78 -8.63
CA TYR A 47 -3.87 -9.73 -7.78
C TYR A 47 -2.80 -8.90 -8.50
N HIS A 48 -1.96 -9.54 -9.33
CA HIS A 48 -1.00 -8.81 -10.14
C HIS A 48 -1.68 -7.78 -11.05
N PHE A 49 -2.74 -8.18 -11.75
CA PHE A 49 -3.52 -7.27 -12.59
C PHE A 49 -4.13 -6.13 -11.78
N ASN A 50 -4.78 -6.43 -10.66
CA ASN A 50 -5.42 -5.44 -9.81
C ASN A 50 -4.41 -4.43 -9.22
N PHE A 51 -3.23 -4.89 -8.78
CA PHE A 51 -2.19 -4.00 -8.26
C PHE A 51 -1.52 -3.18 -9.36
N HIS A 52 -1.40 -3.72 -10.56
CA HIS A 52 -0.93 -2.94 -11.71
C HIS A 52 -1.88 -1.80 -12.02
N GLU A 53 -3.19 -2.06 -12.13
CA GLU A 53 -4.21 -1.02 -12.33
C GLU A 53 -4.18 0.02 -11.21
N THR A 54 -4.06 -0.41 -9.96
CA THR A 54 -3.95 0.51 -8.80
C THR A 54 -2.72 1.41 -8.92
N LEU A 55 -1.58 0.85 -9.32
CA LEU A 55 -0.33 1.59 -9.48
C LEU A 55 -0.42 2.64 -10.60
N GLU A 56 -0.98 2.27 -11.76
CA GLU A 56 -1.15 3.21 -12.87
C GLU A 56 -2.12 4.34 -12.49
N ASN A 57 -3.21 4.03 -11.79
CA ASN A 57 -4.12 5.04 -11.26
C ASN A 57 -3.43 6.00 -10.27
N LEU A 58 -2.55 5.50 -9.40
CA LEU A 58 -1.78 6.36 -8.49
C LEU A 58 -0.86 7.30 -9.27
N LYS A 59 -0.14 6.80 -10.27
CA LYS A 59 0.73 7.62 -11.13
C LYS A 59 -0.04 8.70 -11.86
N ASP A 60 -1.17 8.35 -12.47
CA ASP A 60 -1.99 9.29 -13.23
C ASP A 60 -2.58 10.41 -12.35
N ASN A 61 -2.99 10.07 -11.13
CA ASN A 61 -3.49 11.06 -10.18
C ASN A 61 -2.35 11.91 -9.57
N PHE A 62 -1.13 11.37 -9.45
CA PHE A 62 0.05 12.11 -8.96
C PHE A 62 0.70 13.01 -10.00
N ALA A 63 0.63 12.66 -11.30
CA ALA A 63 1.33 13.37 -12.37
C ALA A 63 1.19 14.91 -12.35
N PRO A 64 0.01 15.52 -12.05
CA PRO A 64 -0.14 16.98 -12.00
C PRO A 64 0.60 17.69 -10.85
N PHE A 65 1.04 16.92 -9.85
CA PHE A 65 1.69 17.42 -8.63
C PHE A 65 3.18 17.12 -8.59
N ASN A 66 3.71 16.36 -9.57
CA ASN A 66 5.12 16.00 -9.61
C ASN A 66 5.99 17.23 -9.99
N PRO A 67 6.79 17.79 -9.07
CA PRO A 67 7.66 18.93 -9.37
C PRO A 67 8.79 18.55 -10.33
N ASP A 68 9.19 17.28 -10.36
CA ASP A 68 10.27 16.73 -11.18
C ASP A 68 9.74 16.06 -12.46
N ALA A 69 8.59 16.51 -12.97
CA ALA A 69 7.99 15.93 -14.15
C ALA A 69 8.80 16.26 -15.43
N ASP A 70 9.45 15.24 -16.00
CA ASP A 70 10.12 15.35 -17.31
C ASP A 70 9.14 15.33 -18.50
N THR A 71 7.86 15.04 -18.26
CA THR A 71 6.83 14.88 -19.30
C THR A 71 5.93 16.11 -19.41
N LYS A 72 5.46 16.40 -20.63
CA LYS A 72 4.53 17.52 -20.89
C LYS A 72 3.08 17.06 -20.77
N SER A 73 2.26 17.88 -20.13
CA SER A 73 0.82 17.67 -20.09
C SER A 73 0.17 18.04 -21.44
N ILE A 74 -0.76 17.22 -21.91
CA ILE A 74 -1.53 17.49 -23.15
C ILE A 74 -2.61 18.55 -22.89
N LYS A 75 -3.15 18.60 -21.67
CA LYS A 75 -4.17 19.57 -21.24
C LYS A 75 -3.85 20.05 -19.83
N GLU A 76 -4.08 21.34 -19.60
CA GLU A 76 -4.08 21.87 -18.24
C GLU A 76 -5.37 21.46 -17.54
N LEU A 77 -5.23 21.00 -16.31
CA LEU A 77 -6.36 20.66 -15.45
C LEU A 77 -6.91 21.92 -14.79
N THR A 78 -8.23 22.01 -14.68
CA THR A 78 -8.85 23.06 -13.86
C THR A 78 -8.52 22.85 -12.38
N PRO A 79 -8.64 23.89 -11.53
CA PRO A 79 -8.46 23.74 -10.09
C PRO A 79 -9.33 22.63 -9.48
N ASP A 80 -10.60 22.54 -9.91
CA ASP A 80 -11.52 21.50 -9.45
C ASP A 80 -11.04 20.09 -9.83
N GLN A 81 -10.54 19.92 -11.06
CA GLN A 81 -9.99 18.63 -11.51
C GLN A 81 -8.71 18.25 -10.77
N LYS A 82 -7.87 19.23 -10.42
CA LYS A 82 -6.70 18.98 -9.56
C LYS A 82 -7.15 18.51 -8.17
N SER A 83 -8.08 19.21 -7.54
CA SER A 83 -8.58 18.83 -6.22
C SER A 83 -9.23 17.43 -6.20
N GLU A 84 -9.95 17.07 -7.26
CA GLU A 84 -10.51 15.73 -7.42
C GLU A 84 -9.41 14.65 -7.52
N ARG A 85 -8.35 14.91 -8.31
CA ARG A 85 -7.20 14.00 -8.44
C ARG A 85 -6.42 13.85 -7.14
N GLU A 86 -6.23 14.94 -6.40
CA GLU A 86 -5.61 14.92 -5.08
C GLU A 86 -6.41 14.02 -4.12
N THR A 87 -7.73 14.21 -4.05
CA THR A 87 -8.61 13.40 -3.22
C THR A 87 -8.52 11.90 -3.59
N LYS A 88 -8.52 11.59 -4.89
CA LYS A 88 -8.36 10.21 -5.40
C LYS A 88 -6.98 9.63 -5.07
N LEU A 89 -5.92 10.42 -5.21
CA LEU A 89 -4.56 10.03 -4.87
C LEU A 89 -4.44 9.67 -3.38
N ILE A 90 -4.84 10.60 -2.51
CA ILE A 90 -4.71 10.43 -1.05
C ILE A 90 -5.57 9.26 -0.56
N SER A 91 -6.81 9.13 -1.04
CA SER A 91 -7.69 8.02 -0.64
C SER A 91 -7.16 6.65 -1.09
N THR A 92 -6.68 6.54 -2.34
CA THR A 92 -6.09 5.31 -2.87
C THR A 92 -4.80 4.95 -2.13
N LEU A 93 -3.91 5.92 -1.95
CA LEU A 93 -2.64 5.73 -1.24
C LEU A 93 -2.88 5.33 0.24
N THR A 94 -3.81 5.99 0.92
CA THR A 94 -4.17 5.66 2.31
C THR A 94 -4.68 4.22 2.43
N THR A 95 -5.51 3.79 1.48
CA THR A 95 -6.04 2.41 1.47
C THR A 95 -4.93 1.39 1.23
N LEU A 96 -4.01 1.68 0.31
CA LEU A 96 -2.84 0.85 0.02
C LEU A 96 -1.92 0.73 1.25
N LEU A 97 -1.59 1.86 1.88
CA LEU A 97 -0.74 1.91 3.08
C LEU A 97 -1.33 1.09 4.22
N LYS A 98 -2.63 1.25 4.52
CA LYS A 98 -3.32 0.42 5.53
C LYS A 98 -3.24 -1.07 5.20
N SER A 99 -3.42 -1.44 3.93
CA SER A 99 -3.34 -2.82 3.47
C SER A 99 -1.91 -3.38 3.57
N ALA A 100 -0.90 -2.51 3.52
CA ALA A 100 0.51 -2.83 3.72
C ALA A 100 0.97 -2.72 5.18
N ASN A 101 0.05 -2.72 6.15
CA ASN A 101 0.30 -2.59 7.60
C ASN A 101 0.88 -1.24 8.06
N TYR A 102 0.83 -0.20 7.24
CA TYR A 102 1.13 1.16 7.72
C TYR A 102 -0.06 1.75 8.46
N PHE A 103 0.22 2.53 9.50
CA PHE A 103 -0.76 3.30 10.25
C PHE A 103 -0.39 4.78 10.25
N SER A 104 -1.40 5.65 10.38
CA SER A 104 -1.14 7.08 10.55
C SER A 104 -0.55 7.31 11.93
N LEU A 105 0.60 8.00 11.98
CA LEU A 105 1.14 8.47 13.24
C LEU A 105 0.21 9.53 13.82
N PRO A 106 -0.16 9.44 15.10
CA PRO A 106 -0.96 10.46 15.75
C PRO A 106 -0.11 11.71 16.03
N LYS A 107 -0.75 12.89 15.98
CA LYS A 107 -0.06 14.20 16.03
C LYS A 107 0.80 14.37 17.29
N ASN A 108 0.34 13.89 18.44
CA ASN A 108 1.08 13.95 19.70
C ASN A 108 2.43 13.20 19.65
N ILE A 109 2.50 12.09 18.91
CA ILE A 109 3.75 11.32 18.76
C ILE A 109 4.72 12.07 17.84
N LEU A 110 4.21 12.74 16.81
CA LEU A 110 5.01 13.60 15.94
C LEU A 110 5.57 14.79 16.73
N GLU A 111 4.73 15.49 17.49
CA GLU A 111 5.12 16.61 18.35
C GLU A 111 6.19 16.18 19.37
N GLN A 112 6.02 15.02 20.00
CA GLN A 112 7.01 14.47 20.91
C GLN A 112 8.34 14.20 20.19
N ALA A 113 8.32 13.50 19.05
CA ALA A 113 9.54 13.15 18.31
C ALA A 113 10.33 14.38 17.85
N VAL A 114 9.64 15.49 17.55
CA VAL A 114 10.27 16.76 17.17
C VAL A 114 10.87 17.48 18.37
N SER A 115 10.24 17.34 19.55
CA SER A 115 10.73 17.94 20.80
C SER A 115 11.94 17.21 21.41
N GLU A 116 12.19 15.96 21.00
CA GLU A 116 13.33 15.18 21.46
C GLU A 116 14.63 15.68 20.81
N HIS A 117 15.60 16.07 21.63
CA HIS A 117 16.89 16.58 21.16
C HIS A 117 17.72 15.47 20.51
N SER A 118 17.97 15.61 19.21
CA SER A 118 18.99 14.83 18.50
C SER A 118 20.39 15.15 19.06
N LEU A 119 21.26 14.15 19.13
CA LEU A 119 22.69 14.31 19.48
C LEU A 119 23.42 15.32 18.56
N ILE A 120 22.84 15.57 17.37
CA ILE A 120 23.27 16.59 16.42
C ILE A 120 22.13 17.60 16.28
N GLU A 121 22.34 18.84 16.71
CA GLU A 121 21.39 19.93 16.54
C GLU A 121 21.37 20.39 15.06
N LEU A 122 20.32 20.01 14.35
CA LEU A 122 19.97 20.61 13.08
C LEU A 122 18.95 21.73 13.35
N LYS A 123 19.22 22.94 12.84
CA LYS A 123 18.24 24.03 12.85
C LYS A 123 17.16 23.71 11.84
N THR A 124 16.08 23.11 12.30
CA THR A 124 14.93 22.71 11.48
C THR A 124 13.69 23.44 12.00
N GLU A 125 13.09 24.25 11.14
CA GLU A 125 11.77 24.86 11.37
C GLU A 125 10.75 23.98 10.64
N ILE A 126 9.81 23.40 11.39
CA ILE A 126 8.79 22.51 10.84
C ILE A 126 7.44 23.18 11.04
N ASP A 127 6.77 23.49 9.94
CA ASP A 127 5.39 23.96 9.92
C ASP A 127 4.44 22.76 9.88
N PHE A 128 3.48 22.72 10.80
CA PHE A 128 2.47 21.67 10.92
C PHE A 128 1.05 22.17 10.58
N GLU A 129 0.91 23.42 10.12
CA GLU A 129 -0.34 24.02 9.68
C GLU A 129 -0.61 23.85 8.17
#